data_AF-A0A174V7N8-F1
#
_entry.id   AF-A0A174V7N8-F1
#
_cell.length_a   1.000
_cell.length_b   1.000
_cell.length_c   1.000
_cell.angle_alpha   90.00
_cell.angle_beta   90.00
_cell.angle_gamma   90.00
#
_symmetry.space_group_name_H-M   'P 1'
#
loop_
_entity.id
_entity.type
_entity.pdbx_description
1 polymer ?
#
loop_
_entity_poly.entity_id
_entity_poly.type
_entity_poly.pdbx_seq_one_letter_code
_entity_poly.pdbx_strand_id
1 'polypeptide(L)'
;MEKRRVLITGLGTVNPLGHNAADTWQAVRDGVCGIGPITRYDCSAQKVHLAAEVKDWDPTTVLDKKDVRHMSRRQRSGPGEGGSHPLRRHRLQRRGRHRDGRERGAALLAEGL
;
A
#
# COMPACT_ATOMS: atom_id res chain seq x y z
N MET A 1 -5.97 -21.19 -24.90
CA MET A 1 -6.17 -19.81 -24.41
C MET A 1 -4.83 -19.12 -24.28
N GLU A 2 -4.66 -17.91 -24.82
CA GLU A 2 -3.48 -17.09 -24.53
C GLU A 2 -3.52 -16.51 -23.11
N LYS A 3 -2.38 -16.53 -22.40
CA LYS A 3 -2.25 -15.97 -21.04
C LYS A 3 -2.16 -14.44 -21.11
N ARG A 4 -3.07 -13.76 -20.41
CA ARG A 4 -3.01 -12.29 -20.24
C ARG A 4 -1.85 -11.91 -19.32
N ARG A 5 -1.05 -10.93 -19.75
CA ARG A 5 -0.03 -10.30 -18.89
C ARG A 5 -0.71 -9.42 -17.84
N VAL A 6 -0.32 -9.59 -16.58
CA VAL A 6 -0.77 -8.79 -15.45
C VAL A 6 0.45 -8.13 -14.82
N LEU A 7 0.32 -6.85 -14.47
CA LEU A 7 1.38 -6.07 -13.82
C LEU A 7 0.83 -5.43 -12.54
N ILE A 8 1.73 -5.19 -11.59
CA ILE A 8 1.46 -4.38 -10.39
C ILE A 8 1.76 -2.92 -10.75
N THR A 9 0.80 -2.03 -10.53
CA THR A 9 0.89 -0.60 -10.91
C THR A 9 0.95 0.35 -9.73
N GLY A 10 0.81 -0.17 -8.51
CA GLY A 10 0.88 0.60 -7.28
C GLY A 10 0.96 -0.32 -6.07
N LEU A 11 1.61 0.17 -5.01
CA LEU A 11 1.74 -0.49 -3.72
C LEU A 11 1.46 0.54 -2.63
N GLY A 12 0.77 0.11 -1.58
CA GLY A 12 0.48 0.90 -0.39
C GLY A 12 0.40 -0.03 0.81
N THR A 13 0.78 0.47 1.98
CA THR A 13 0.82 -0.33 3.21
C THR A 13 0.65 0.54 4.43
N VAL A 14 0.01 0.01 5.46
CA VAL A 14 -0.06 0.59 6.80
C VAL A 14 0.31 -0.52 7.76
N ASN A 15 1.49 -0.41 8.37
CA ASN A 15 2.05 -1.43 9.23
C ASN A 15 2.94 -0.80 10.32
N PRO A 16 3.44 -1.58 11.29
CA PRO A 16 4.24 -1.08 12.41
C PRO A 16 5.58 -0.43 12.04
N LEU A 17 6.07 -0.64 10.80
CA LEU A 17 7.29 -0.03 10.27
C LEU A 17 7.03 1.24 9.46
N GLY A 18 5.79 1.48 9.02
CA GLY A 18 5.45 2.66 8.22
C GLY A 18 4.03 2.68 7.66
N HIS A 19 3.55 3.88 7.32
CA HIS A 19 2.20 4.13 6.77
C HIS A 19 2.18 4.28 5.25
N ASN A 20 3.32 4.06 4.59
CA ASN A 20 3.44 3.99 3.15
C ASN A 20 4.54 2.99 2.75
N ALA A 21 4.59 2.67 1.46
CA ALA A 21 5.51 1.67 0.93
C ALA A 21 6.99 2.11 0.99
N ALA A 22 7.27 3.41 0.85
CA ALA A 22 8.63 3.93 0.86
C ALA A 22 9.24 3.82 2.26
N ASP A 23 8.53 4.28 3.29
CA ASP A 23 8.98 4.24 4.68
C ASP A 23 9.14 2.81 5.16
N THR A 24 8.17 1.94 4.82
CA THR A 24 8.25 0.51 5.14
C THR A 24 9.48 -0.12 4.50
N TRP A 25 9.76 0.18 3.23
CA TRP A 25 10.92 -0.36 2.54
C TRP A 25 12.24 0.11 3.16
N GLN A 26 12.33 1.39 3.51
CA GLN A 26 13.50 1.95 4.17
C GLN A 26 13.74 1.29 5.54
N ALA A 27 12.71 1.20 6.37
CA ALA A 27 12.77 0.57 7.69
C ALA A 27 13.20 -0.91 7.60
N VAL A 28 12.71 -1.65 6.60
CA VAL A 28 13.13 -3.03 6.36
C VAL A 28 14.60 -3.11 5.98
N ARG A 29 15.09 -2.21 5.10
CA ARG A 29 16.50 -2.16 4.70
C ARG A 29 17.42 -1.83 5.87
N ASP A 30 16.96 -0.98 6.77
CA ASP A 30 17.71 -0.56 7.95
C ASP A 30 17.60 -1.55 9.12
N GLY A 31 16.85 -2.65 8.95
CA GLY A 31 16.68 -3.69 9.98
C GLY A 31 15.86 -3.21 11.19
N VAL A 32 15.00 -2.23 11.01
CA VAL A 32 14.16 -1.67 12.09
C VAL A 32 13.15 -2.73 12.56
N CYS A 33 13.09 -2.93 13.87
CA CYS A 33 12.10 -3.81 14.49
C CYS A 33 10.83 -3.03 14.86
N GLY A 34 9.69 -3.44 14.30
CA GLY A 34 8.38 -2.86 14.59
C GLY A 34 7.66 -3.47 15.79
N ILE A 35 8.30 -4.39 16.51
CA ILE A 35 7.72 -5.08 17.68
C ILE A 35 8.07 -4.30 18.94
N GLY A 36 7.09 -4.06 19.80
CA GLY A 36 7.28 -3.41 21.09
C GLY A 36 6.20 -3.79 22.10
N PRO A 37 6.19 -3.16 23.28
CA PRO A 37 5.17 -3.39 24.30
C PRO A 37 3.77 -3.09 23.76
N ILE A 38 2.79 -3.90 24.17
CA ILE A 38 1.37 -3.65 23.91
C ILE A 38 0.96 -2.41 24.69
N THR A 39 0.49 -1.38 23.98
CA THR A 39 0.05 -0.11 24.60
C THR A 39 -1.45 0.10 24.51
N ARG A 40 -2.15 -0.72 23.73
CA ARG A 40 -3.56 -0.48 23.40
C ARG A 40 -4.55 -0.94 24.46
N TYR A 41 -4.14 -1.87 25.32
CA TYR A 41 -4.97 -2.43 26.37
C TYR A 41 -4.07 -3.02 27.47
N ASP A 42 -4.65 -3.28 28.64
CA ASP A 42 -3.92 -3.93 29.73
C ASP A 42 -3.69 -5.42 29.42
N CYS A 43 -2.42 -5.77 29.23
CA CYS A 43 -1.99 -7.14 28.97
C CYS A 43 -1.39 -7.82 30.21
N SER A 44 -1.53 -7.26 31.42
CA SER A 44 -0.96 -7.78 32.67
C SER A 44 -1.27 -9.26 32.95
N ALA A 45 -2.49 -9.70 32.61
CA ALA A 45 -2.93 -11.08 32.80
C ALA A 45 -2.54 -12.05 31.66
N GLN A 46 -1.86 -11.58 30.62
CA GLN A 46 -1.49 -12.39 29.45
C GLN A 46 -0.05 -12.87 29.56
N LYS A 47 0.28 -13.99 28.90
CA LYS A 47 1.67 -14.49 28.84
C LYS A 47 2.58 -13.69 27.91
N VAL A 48 2.01 -12.88 27.01
CA VAL A 48 2.72 -12.14 25.98
C VAL A 48 2.36 -10.67 26.09
N HIS A 49 3.38 -9.82 26.17
CA HIS A 49 3.23 -8.36 26.32
C HIS A 49 3.80 -7.58 25.14
N LEU A 50 4.22 -8.28 24.08
CA LEU A 50 4.83 -7.70 22.90
C LEU A 50 3.91 -7.87 21.69
N ALA A 51 3.78 -6.82 20.89
CA ALA A 51 3.05 -6.84 19.62
C ALA A 51 3.66 -5.87 18.61
N ALA A 52 3.35 -6.11 17.34
CA ALA A 52 3.67 -5.19 16.25
C ALA A 52 2.46 -4.26 16.05
N GLU A 53 2.39 -3.18 16.84
CA GLU A 53 1.27 -2.23 16.81
C GLU A 53 1.51 -1.13 15.77
N VAL A 54 0.48 -0.80 14.98
CA VAL A 54 0.49 0.42 14.17
C VAL A 54 0.30 1.62 15.10
N LYS A 55 1.33 2.44 15.22
CA LYS A 55 1.39 3.64 16.06
C LYS A 55 1.02 4.87 15.23
N ASP A 56 0.47 5.91 15.87
CA ASP A 56 0.22 7.22 15.26
C ASP A 56 -0.60 7.22 13.95
N TRP A 57 -1.44 6.19 13.76
CA TRP A 57 -2.34 6.11 12.61
C TRP A 57 -3.68 6.79 12.89
N ASP A 58 -3.92 7.89 12.15
CA ASP A 58 -5.22 8.56 12.10
C ASP A 58 -5.99 8.20 10.81
N PRO A 59 -7.03 7.37 10.90
CA PRO A 59 -7.82 6.99 9.74
C PRO A 59 -8.71 8.11 9.19
N THR A 60 -8.90 9.22 9.91
CA THR A 60 -9.70 10.34 9.41
C THR A 60 -9.00 11.12 8.29
N THR A 61 -7.70 10.88 8.09
CA THR A 61 -6.92 11.41 6.97
C THR A 61 -7.30 10.77 5.62
N VAL A 62 -7.94 9.60 5.64
CA VAL A 62 -8.23 8.79 4.44
C VAL A 62 -9.66 8.28 4.34
N LEU A 63 -10.48 8.55 5.35
CA LEU A 63 -11.86 8.12 5.43
C LEU A 63 -12.69 9.20 6.11
N ASP A 64 -13.93 9.37 5.67
CA ASP A 64 -14.86 10.28 6.32
C ASP A 64 -15.13 9.85 7.76
N LYS A 65 -15.28 10.83 8.67
CA LYS A 65 -15.51 10.60 10.10
C LYS A 65 -16.71 9.67 10.38
N LYS A 66 -17.74 9.75 9.53
CA LYS A 66 -18.94 8.90 9.61
C LYS A 66 -18.60 7.43 9.35
N ASP A 67 -17.75 7.15 8.37
CA ASP A 67 -17.37 5.78 7.99
C ASP A 67 -16.38 5.20 8.99
N VAL A 68 -15.45 6.03 9.47
CA VAL A 68 -14.51 5.65 10.54
C VAL A 68 -15.26 5.10 11.75
N ARG A 69 -16.35 5.73 12.20
CA ARG A 69 -17.10 5.29 13.40
C ARG A 69 -17.70 3.88 13.24
N HIS A 70 -18.16 3.52 12.04
CA HIS A 70 -18.81 2.23 11.78
C HIS A 70 -17.83 1.13 11.40
N MET A 71 -16.60 1.48 11.03
CA MET A 71 -15.56 0.52 10.70
C MET A 71 -14.80 0.01 11.93
N SER A 72 -14.48 -1.28 11.93
CA SER A 72 -13.51 -1.84 12.89
C SER A 72 -12.10 -1.30 12.62
N ARG A 73 -11.22 -1.26 13.64
CA ARG A 73 -9.85 -0.73 13.48
C ARG A 73 -9.05 -1.39 12.36
N ARG A 74 -9.22 -2.71 12.14
CA ARG A 74 -8.57 -3.42 11.03
C ARG A 74 -9.00 -2.90 9.66
N GLN A 75 -10.24 -2.46 9.52
CA GLN A 75 -10.77 -1.88 8.28
C GLN A 75 -10.25 -0.45 8.08
N ARG A 76 -10.11 0.30 9.19
CA ARG A 76 -9.55 1.67 9.19
C ARG A 76 -8.08 1.74 8.80
N SER A 77 -7.32 0.65 8.91
CA SER A 77 -5.91 0.54 8.50
C SER A 77 -5.73 0.03 7.06
N GLY A 78 -6.82 -0.27 6.34
CA GLY A 78 -6.74 -0.54 4.91
C GLY A 78 -6.34 0.72 4.14
N PRO A 79 -5.74 0.61 2.94
CA PRO A 79 -5.58 1.78 2.08
C PRO A 79 -6.99 2.34 1.82
N GLY A 80 -7.29 3.49 2.43
CA GLY A 80 -8.59 4.12 2.30
C GLY A 80 -8.89 4.35 0.82
N GLU A 81 -10.05 3.92 0.35
CA GLU A 81 -10.51 4.25 -1.01
C GLU A 81 -10.77 5.77 -1.18
N GLY A 82 -10.68 6.56 -0.10
CA GLY A 82 -11.03 7.98 -0.07
C GLY A 82 -10.01 8.87 0.64
N GLY A 83 -8.72 8.76 0.30
CA GLY A 83 -7.70 9.66 0.84
C GLY A 83 -6.51 9.77 -0.08
N SER A 84 -6.17 11.00 -0.46
CA SER A 84 -5.09 11.39 -1.36
C SER A 84 -3.69 10.94 -0.88
N HIS A 85 -3.38 9.65 -0.97
CA HIS A 85 -2.03 9.24 -1.31
C HIS A 85 -1.99 9.15 -2.83
N PRO A 86 -1.13 9.91 -3.53
CA PRO A 86 -1.07 9.87 -4.97
C PRO A 86 -0.47 8.52 -5.36
N LEU A 87 -1.32 7.49 -5.46
CA LEU A 87 -1.16 6.50 -6.50
C LEU A 87 -1.23 7.31 -7.79
N ARG A 88 -0.07 7.84 -8.20
CA ARG A 88 0.14 8.48 -9.50
C ARG A 88 -0.31 7.40 -10.46
N ARG A 89 -1.57 7.46 -10.91
CA ARG A 89 -2.10 6.51 -11.89
C ARG A 89 -1.18 6.69 -13.07
N HIS A 90 -0.22 5.78 -13.24
CA HIS A 90 0.54 5.72 -14.46
C HIS A 90 -0.52 5.58 -15.52
N ARG A 91 -0.71 6.66 -16.31
CA ARG A 91 -1.82 6.81 -17.24
C ARG A 91 -1.65 5.66 -18.23
N LEU A 92 -2.30 4.54 -17.94
CA LEU A 92 -2.33 3.37 -18.78
C LEU A 92 -3.11 3.82 -20.01
N GLN A 93 -2.39 4.37 -20.98
CA GLN A 93 -2.89 4.51 -22.33
C GLN A 93 -3.23 3.09 -22.76
N ARG A 94 -4.52 2.74 -22.70
CA ARG A 94 -5.01 1.51 -23.30
C ARG A 94 -4.77 1.67 -24.80
N ARG A 95 -3.58 1.26 -25.29
CA ARG A 95 -3.38 1.07 -26.73
C ARG A 95 -4.38 0.00 -27.14
N GLY A 96 -5.39 0.41 -27.91
CA GLY A 96 -6.38 -0.48 -28.47
C GLY A 96 -5.70 -1.62 -29.22
N ARG A 97 -6.22 -2.84 -29.04
CA ARG A 97 -5.80 -3.98 -29.87
C ARG A 97 -6.12 -3.66 -31.32
N HIS A 98 -5.09 -3.40 -32.13
CA HIS A 98 -5.24 -3.44 -33.57
C HIS A 98 -5.30 -4.92 -33.98
N ARG A 99 -6.44 -5.29 -34.55
CA ARG A 99 -6.70 -6.62 -35.07
C ARG A 99 -6.09 -6.70 -36.47
N ASP A 100 -4.77 -6.77 -36.56
CA ASP A 100 -4.17 -7.32 -37.77
C ASP A 100 -2.74 -7.79 -37.54
N GLY A 101 -2.48 -9.02 -37.96
CA GLY A 101 -1.19 -9.68 -37.84
C GLY A 101 -0.19 -9.06 -38.80
N ARG A 102 0.73 -8.25 -38.27
CA ARG A 102 2.07 -8.03 -38.81
C ARG A 102 2.93 -7.43 -37.71
N GLU A 103 3.85 -8.22 -37.19
CA GLU A 103 4.92 -7.73 -36.34
C GLU A 103 5.70 -6.65 -37.10
N ARG A 104 5.75 -5.44 -36.54
CA ARG A 104 6.85 -4.51 -36.81
C ARG A 104 7.37 -4.06 -35.45
N GLY A 105 8.59 -4.50 -35.15
CA GLY A 105 9.35 -3.98 -34.04
C GLY A 105 9.44 -2.46 -34.15
N ALA A 106 9.02 -1.78 -33.11
CA ALA A 106 9.32 -0.37 -32.90
C ALA A 106 10.14 -0.31 -31.61
N ALA A 107 11.45 -0.37 -31.79
CA ALA A 107 12.41 0.17 -30.85
C ALA A 107 12.01 1.62 -30.54
N LEU A 108 11.94 1.96 -29.26
CA LEU A 108 11.93 3.34 -28.83
C LEU A 108 13.02 3.49 -27.79
N LEU A 109 14.07 4.11 -28.30
CA LEU A 109 15.27 4.57 -27.64
C LEU A 109 14.92 5.37 -26.38
N ALA A 110 15.64 5.04 -25.30
CA ALA A 110 15.78 5.88 -24.16
C ALA A 110 16.65 7.09 -24.56
N GLU A 111 16.03 8.26 -24.54
CA GLU A 111 16.70 9.56 -24.53
C GLU A 111 16.19 10.30 -23.29
N GLY A 112 17.11 10.82 -22.47
CA GLY A 112 16.78 11.75 -21.39
C GLY A 112 17.44 11.42 -20.06
N LEU A 113 18.68 11.92 -19.92
CA LEU A 113 19.28 12.36 -18.65
C LEU A 113 18.31 13.18 -17.79
#